data_AF-A0AAF0RWX7-F1
#
_entry.id   AF-A0AAF0RWX7-F1
#
_cell.length_a   1.000
_cell.length_b   1.000
_cell.length_c   1.000
_cell.angle_alpha   90.00
_cell.angle_beta   90.00
_cell.angle_gamma   90.00
#
_symmetry.space_group_name_H-M   'P 1'
#
loop_
_entity.id
_entity.type
_entity.pdbx_description
1 polymer ?
#
loop_
_entity_poly.entity_id
_entity_poly.type
_entity_poly.pdbx_seq_one_letter_code
_entity_poly.pdbx_strand_id
1 'polypeptide(L)'
;MKPSDAKKSVVDLVKESTDAVGGEWTLYRGPSAEVCEQPGGGEGARFVYILERAGADGAAPAADIRTVEDLWKSKGITTERFESGSADPLTGINGVDGPVTSVGFNAYPQGYTISGVSKCSDGDVAELRQAE
;
A
#
# COMPACT_ATOMS: atom_id res chain seq x y z
N MET A 1 -11.00 -15.05 -6.48
CA MET A 1 -9.54 -14.75 -6.64
C MET A 1 -8.83 -15.48 -5.52
N LYS A 2 -7.70 -16.15 -5.75
CA LYS A 2 -7.05 -16.92 -4.69
C LYS A 2 -6.38 -16.02 -3.65
N PRO A 3 -6.37 -16.38 -2.36
CA PRO A 3 -5.71 -15.58 -1.33
C PRO A 3 -4.20 -15.43 -1.54
N SER A 4 -3.52 -16.42 -2.11
CA SER A 4 -2.11 -16.30 -2.51
C SER A 4 -1.85 -15.17 -3.50
N ASP A 5 -2.76 -15.00 -4.47
CA ASP A 5 -2.63 -14.01 -5.53
C ASP A 5 -2.89 -12.60 -4.98
N ALA A 6 -3.87 -12.47 -4.08
CA ALA A 6 -4.18 -11.22 -3.40
C ALA A 6 -3.06 -10.78 -2.44
N LYS A 7 -2.50 -11.73 -1.67
CA LYS A 7 -1.33 -11.51 -0.81
C LYS A 7 -0.13 -11.07 -1.64
N LYS A 8 0.14 -11.75 -2.76
CA LYS A 8 1.23 -11.40 -3.66
C LYS A 8 1.03 -10.02 -4.29
N SER A 9 -0.17 -9.69 -4.76
CA SER A 9 -0.40 -8.43 -5.46
C SER A 9 -0.13 -7.20 -4.58
N VAL A 10 -0.56 -7.22 -3.31
CA VAL A 10 -0.32 -6.11 -2.39
C VAL A 10 1.14 -6.04 -1.94
N VAL A 11 1.78 -7.19 -1.69
CA VAL A 11 3.20 -7.23 -1.29
C VAL A 11 4.09 -6.73 -2.42
N ASP A 12 3.86 -7.21 -3.64
CA ASP A 12 4.66 -6.82 -4.81
C ASP A 12 4.50 -5.32 -5.10
N LEU A 13 3.27 -4.79 -5.08
CA LEU A 13 3.03 -3.36 -5.35
C LEU A 13 3.73 -2.46 -4.32
N VAL A 14 3.61 -2.77 -3.02
CA VAL A 14 4.24 -1.96 -1.96
C VAL A 14 5.76 -2.05 -2.06
N LYS A 15 6.33 -3.26 -2.27
CA LYS A 15 7.78 -3.42 -2.42
C LYS A 15 8.34 -2.71 -3.65
N GLU A 16 7.67 -2.82 -4.79
CA GLU A 16 8.07 -2.11 -6.00
C GLU A 16 8.00 -0.60 -5.82
N SER A 17 7.01 -0.11 -5.04
CA SER A 17 6.92 1.32 -4.69
C SER A 17 8.06 1.76 -3.77
N THR A 18 8.44 0.94 -2.78
CA THR A 18 9.59 1.24 -1.91
C THR A 18 10.91 1.18 -2.66
N ASP A 19 11.07 0.24 -3.59
CA ASP A 19 12.27 0.11 -4.43
C ASP A 19 12.42 1.32 -5.36
N ALA A 20 11.32 1.83 -5.91
CA ALA A 20 11.32 3.01 -6.79
C ALA A 20 11.74 4.30 -6.06
N VAL A 21 11.36 4.45 -4.80
CA VAL A 21 11.78 5.57 -3.93
C VAL A 21 13.19 5.34 -3.36
N GLY A 22 13.58 4.07 -3.17
CA GLY A 22 14.82 3.68 -2.54
C GLY A 22 14.87 3.99 -1.04
N GLY A 23 16.04 3.76 -0.46
CA GLY A 23 16.29 3.85 0.98
C GLY A 23 15.94 2.57 1.74
N GLU A 24 16.19 2.61 3.05
CA GLU A 24 15.96 1.47 3.93
C GLU A 24 14.53 1.52 4.50
N TRP A 25 13.77 0.45 4.25
CA TRP A 25 12.38 0.31 4.68
C TRP A 25 12.25 -0.84 5.67
N THR A 26 11.44 -0.65 6.70
CA THR A 26 11.13 -1.64 7.72
C THR A 26 9.70 -2.10 7.61
N LEU A 27 9.47 -3.39 7.90
CA LEU A 27 8.13 -3.95 7.95
C LEU A 27 7.39 -3.43 9.18
N TYR A 28 6.40 -2.57 8.96
CA TYR A 28 5.52 -2.09 10.03
C TYR A 28 4.40 -3.10 10.31
N ARG A 29 3.73 -3.59 9.25
CA ARG A 29 2.62 -4.53 9.38
C ARG A 29 2.47 -5.45 8.17
N GLY A 30 2.17 -6.72 8.44
CA GLY A 30 1.62 -7.67 7.47
C GLY A 30 2.66 -8.50 6.70
N PRO A 31 2.25 -9.14 5.59
CA PRO A 31 0.91 -9.13 5.00
C PRO A 31 -0.09 -9.80 5.94
N SER A 32 -1.06 -9.05 6.45
CA SER A 32 -2.00 -9.53 7.46
C SER A 32 -3.36 -9.76 6.83
N ALA A 33 -3.90 -10.98 6.95
CA ALA A 33 -5.24 -11.30 6.47
C ALA A 33 -6.30 -10.59 7.33
N GLU A 34 -7.30 -9.97 6.69
CA GLU A 34 -8.46 -9.33 7.29
C GLU A 34 -9.73 -9.76 6.56
N VAL A 35 -10.87 -9.74 7.26
CA VAL A 35 -12.17 -10.06 6.66
C VAL A 35 -12.55 -8.97 5.66
N CYS A 36 -13.11 -9.38 4.52
CA CYS A 36 -13.73 -8.50 3.54
C CYS A 36 -15.02 -9.12 3.00
N GLU A 37 -15.87 -8.27 2.41
CA GLU A 37 -17.06 -8.72 1.71
C GLU A 37 -16.76 -8.88 0.22
N GLN A 38 -17.12 -10.04 -0.33
CA GLN A 38 -17.01 -10.32 -1.75
C GLN A 38 -18.19 -9.70 -2.53
N PRO A 39 -18.01 -9.37 -3.82
CA PRO A 39 -19.12 -9.02 -4.70
C PRO A 39 -20.15 -10.16 -4.72
N GLY A 40 -21.33 -9.93 -4.11
CA GLY A 40 -22.37 -10.95 -3.95
C GLY A 40 -22.71 -11.31 -2.50
N GLY A 41 -22.05 -10.71 -1.50
CA GLY A 41 -22.44 -10.81 -0.09
C GLY A 41 -21.86 -12.01 0.67
N GLY A 42 -20.79 -12.62 0.16
CA GLY A 42 -20.03 -13.66 0.87
C GLY A 42 -18.83 -13.09 1.62
N GLU A 43 -18.42 -13.77 2.70
CA GLU A 43 -17.18 -13.44 3.40
C GLU A 43 -15.95 -13.89 2.60
N GLY A 44 -14.90 -13.08 2.59
CA GLY A 44 -13.61 -13.40 2.02
C GLY A 44 -12.47 -12.78 2.83
N ALA A 45 -11.26 -12.88 2.27
CA ALA A 45 -10.04 -12.37 2.89
C ALA A 45 -9.38 -11.29 2.03
N ARG A 46 -8.84 -10.24 2.66
CA ARG A 46 -7.94 -9.28 2.03
C ARG A 46 -6.67 -9.18 2.85
N PHE A 47 -5.61 -8.66 2.26
CA PHE A 47 -4.30 -8.53 2.90
C PHE A 47 -3.91 -7.08 3.02
N VAL A 48 -3.47 -6.70 4.22
CA VAL A 48 -2.88 -5.38 4.51
C VAL A 48 -1.38 -5.52 4.64
N TYR A 49 -0.62 -4.70 3.92
CA TYR A 49 0.84 -4.69 3.98
C TYR A 49 1.36 -3.26 4.05
N ILE A 50 2.23 -2.98 5.02
CA ILE A 50 2.70 -1.63 5.33
C ILE A 50 4.21 -1.65 5.56
N LEU A 51 4.94 -0.87 4.78
CA LEU A 51 6.35 -0.56 4.97
C LEU A 51 6.50 0.89 5.42
N GLU A 52 7.42 1.12 6.35
CA GLU A 52 7.77 2.46 6.82
C GLU A 52 9.26 2.71 6.65
N ARG A 53 9.62 3.98 6.53
CA ARG A 53 11.01 4.42 6.48
C ARG A 53 11.13 5.63 7.39
N ALA A 54 12.02 5.56 8.38
CA ALA A 54 12.33 6.69 9.23
C ALA A 54 12.87 7.86 8.38
N GLY A 55 12.51 9.10 8.74
CA GLY A 55 13.02 10.28 8.08
C GLY A 55 14.54 10.40 8.27
N ALA A 56 15.27 10.63 7.18
CA ALA A 56 16.70 10.95 7.18
C ALA A 56 17.11 11.65 5.87
N ASP A 57 18.26 12.33 5.90
CA ASP A 57 18.86 13.17 4.86
C ASP A 57 18.64 12.71 3.41
N GLY A 58 18.32 13.66 2.53
CA GLY A 58 18.12 13.42 1.10
C GLY A 58 16.70 13.00 0.69
N ALA A 59 15.75 12.94 1.64
CA ALA A 59 14.33 12.77 1.32
C ALA A 59 13.83 13.94 0.45
N ALA A 60 13.15 13.62 -0.65
CA ALA A 60 12.61 14.61 -1.58
C ALA A 60 11.12 14.33 -1.82
N PRO A 61 10.24 14.64 -0.84
CA PRO A 61 8.84 14.19 -0.85
C PRO A 61 8.11 14.45 -2.17
N ALA A 62 8.28 15.64 -2.75
CA ALA A 62 7.65 15.99 -4.01
C ALA A 62 8.16 15.18 -5.22
N ALA A 63 9.44 14.79 -5.24
CA ALA A 63 10.01 13.94 -6.27
C ALA A 63 9.59 12.48 -6.07
N ASP A 64 9.64 11.99 -4.83
CA ASP A 64 9.27 10.62 -4.50
C ASP A 64 7.78 10.37 -4.75
N ILE A 65 6.91 11.34 -4.43
CA ILE A 65 5.47 11.28 -4.76
C ILE A 65 5.27 11.15 -6.27
N ARG A 66 6.02 11.90 -7.10
CA ARG A 66 5.91 11.81 -8.57
C ARG A 66 6.33 10.43 -9.07
N THR A 67 7.44 9.90 -8.57
CA THR A 67 7.94 8.57 -8.91
C THR A 67 6.90 7.48 -8.61
N VAL A 68 6.31 7.52 -7.42
CA VAL A 68 5.27 6.56 -7.00
C VAL A 68 3.99 6.75 -7.81
N GLU A 69 3.58 7.98 -8.09
CA GLU A 69 2.42 8.27 -8.91
C GLU A 69 2.53 7.69 -10.33
N ASP A 70 3.67 7.91 -10.98
CA ASP A 70 3.92 7.41 -12.34
C ASP A 70 3.93 5.87 -12.36
N LEU A 71 4.56 5.26 -11.35
CA LEU A 71 4.55 3.81 -11.16
C LEU A 71 3.12 3.27 -11.03
N TRP A 72 2.31 3.86 -10.16
CA TRP A 72 0.94 3.42 -9.92
C TRP A 72 0.04 3.60 -11.13
N LYS A 73 0.13 4.75 -11.81
CA LYS A 73 -0.61 4.99 -13.06
C LYS A 73 -0.23 3.97 -14.14
N SER A 74 1.04 3.59 -14.25
CA SER A 74 1.47 2.56 -15.21
C SER A 74 0.85 1.18 -14.95
N LYS A 75 0.37 0.93 -13.73
CA LYS A 75 -0.31 -0.31 -13.31
C LYS A 75 -1.84 -0.20 -13.33
N GLY A 76 -2.38 0.89 -13.88
CA GLY A 76 -3.82 1.13 -13.97
C GLY A 76 -4.47 1.50 -12.63
N ILE A 77 -3.70 2.07 -11.70
CA ILE A 77 -4.20 2.61 -10.44
C ILE A 77 -4.59 4.07 -10.69
N THR A 78 -5.80 4.45 -10.27
CA THR A 78 -6.25 5.84 -10.26
C THR A 78 -5.69 6.53 -9.03
N THR A 79 -4.97 7.63 -9.23
CA THR A 79 -4.23 8.30 -8.14
C THR A 79 -4.75 9.69 -7.83
N GLU A 80 -4.74 10.06 -6.55
CA GLU A 80 -5.09 11.39 -6.05
C GLU A 80 -4.05 11.86 -5.04
N ARG A 81 -3.39 12.98 -5.33
CA ARG A 81 -2.46 13.62 -4.38
C ARG A 81 -3.24 14.37 -3.30
N PHE A 82 -2.69 14.41 -2.10
CA PHE A 82 -3.25 15.21 -1.00
C PHE A 82 -2.16 16.03 -0.29
N GLU A 83 -2.62 17.10 0.35
CA GLU A 83 -1.81 18.00 1.17
C GLU A 83 -2.66 18.48 2.36
N SER A 84 -2.15 18.42 3.59
CA SER A 84 -2.84 19.00 4.75
C SER A 84 -2.64 20.51 4.82
N GLY A 85 -3.64 21.27 5.27
CA GLY A 85 -3.59 22.74 5.34
C GLY A 85 -2.75 23.35 6.48
N SER A 86 -1.73 22.65 6.98
CA SER A 86 -0.84 23.11 8.07
C SER A 86 0.40 23.84 7.53
N ALA A 87 1.11 24.57 8.41
CA ALA A 87 2.37 25.24 8.05
C ALA A 87 3.46 24.26 7.59
N ASP A 88 3.46 23.06 8.16
CA ASP A 88 4.18 21.89 7.66
C ASP A 88 3.15 20.89 7.13
N PRO A 89 2.85 20.91 5.82
CA PRO A 89 1.80 20.06 5.27
C PRO A 89 2.22 18.59 5.21
N LEU A 90 1.32 17.72 5.62
CA LEU A 90 1.37 16.29 5.33
C LEU A 90 1.04 16.09 3.86
N THR A 91 2.04 15.67 3.08
CA THR A 91 1.88 15.41 1.64
C THR A 91 1.91 13.92 1.34
N GLY A 92 1.15 13.52 0.33
CA GLY A 92 1.16 12.14 -0.12
C GLY A 92 0.29 11.91 -1.33
N ILE A 93 0.07 10.64 -1.61
CA ILE A 93 -0.76 10.18 -2.71
C ILE A 93 -1.53 8.93 -2.33
N ASN A 94 -2.81 8.91 -2.66
CA ASN A 94 -3.67 7.76 -2.56
C ASN A 94 -3.87 7.15 -3.95
N GLY A 95 -4.05 5.84 -4.00
CA GLY A 95 -4.33 5.08 -5.19
C GLY A 95 -5.49 4.12 -4.95
N VAL A 96 -6.36 3.98 -5.94
CA VAL A 96 -7.47 3.01 -5.95
C VAL A 96 -7.49 2.24 -7.27
N ASP A 97 -8.17 1.10 -7.26
CA ASP A 97 -8.28 0.18 -8.41
C ASP A 97 -6.94 -0.49 -8.82
N GLY A 98 -6.88 -1.02 -10.04
CA GLY A 98 -5.72 -1.77 -10.54
C GLY A 98 -5.57 -3.15 -9.88
N PRO A 99 -4.35 -3.54 -9.44
CA PRO A 99 -4.08 -4.86 -8.84
C PRO A 99 -4.50 -4.96 -7.36
N VAL A 100 -4.90 -3.86 -6.74
CA VAL A 100 -5.26 -3.74 -5.32
C VAL A 100 -6.64 -3.09 -5.15
N THR A 101 -7.13 -3.01 -3.91
CA THR A 101 -8.32 -2.18 -3.60
C THR A 101 -7.88 -0.74 -3.39
N SER A 102 -6.83 -0.55 -2.59
CA SER A 102 -6.25 0.75 -2.33
C SER A 102 -4.76 0.65 -2.00
N VAL A 103 -4.05 1.75 -2.22
CA VAL A 103 -2.65 1.95 -1.85
C VAL A 103 -2.48 3.41 -1.41
N GLY A 104 -1.59 3.68 -0.46
CA GLY A 104 -1.31 5.01 0.04
C GLY A 104 0.18 5.22 0.28
N PHE A 105 0.68 6.40 -0.08
CA PHE A 105 2.05 6.80 0.16
C PHE A 105 2.04 8.15 0.88
N ASN A 106 2.45 8.11 2.14
CA ASN A 106 2.65 9.27 2.98
C ASN A 106 4.13 9.64 2.91
N ALA A 107 4.44 10.84 2.42
CA ALA A 107 5.81 11.30 2.24
C ALA A 107 6.04 12.53 3.14
N TYR A 108 6.37 12.29 4.41
CA TYR A 108 6.58 13.36 5.39
C TYR A 108 8.06 13.55 5.71
N PRO A 109 8.52 14.76 6.08
CA PRO A 109 9.91 14.98 6.48
C PRO A 109 10.38 14.07 7.63
N GLN A 110 9.47 13.69 8.51
CA GLN A 110 9.74 12.85 9.68
C GLN A 110 9.81 11.36 9.34
N GLY A 111 9.31 10.96 8.17
CA GLY A 111 9.28 9.57 7.73
C GLY A 111 8.24 9.30 6.66
N TYR A 112 8.46 8.21 5.96
CA TYR A 112 7.62 7.75 4.86
C TYR A 112 6.85 6.49 5.26
N THR A 113 5.66 6.33 4.70
CA THR A 113 4.87 5.11 4.85
C THR A 113 4.22 4.76 3.52
N ILE A 114 4.37 3.51 3.08
CA ILE A 114 3.59 2.96 1.97
C ILE A 114 2.70 1.85 2.54
N SER A 115 1.39 2.01 2.36
CA SER A 115 0.38 1.05 2.78
C SER A 115 -0.38 0.51 1.57
N GLY A 116 -0.71 -0.77 1.58
CA GLY A 116 -1.51 -1.41 0.54
C GLY A 116 -2.59 -2.29 1.13
N VAL A 117 -3.72 -2.37 0.45
CA VAL A 117 -4.84 -3.27 0.75
C VAL A 117 -5.19 -4.04 -0.51
N SER A 118 -5.04 -5.37 -0.47
CA SER A 118 -5.36 -6.22 -1.63
C SER A 118 -6.85 -6.17 -1.99
N LYS A 119 -7.18 -6.67 -3.17
CA LYS A 119 -8.57 -7.04 -3.51
C LYS A 119 -9.07 -8.14 -2.56
N CYS A 120 -10.39 -8.22 -2.39
CA CYS A 120 -11.02 -9.30 -1.64
C CYS A 120 -10.86 -10.62 -2.40
N SER A 121 -10.28 -11.61 -1.74
CA SER A 121 -10.06 -12.97 -2.24
C SER A 121 -11.00 -13.95 -1.58
N ASP A 122 -11.01 -15.17 -2.10
CA ASP A 122 -11.59 -16.32 -1.41
C ASP A 122 -10.75 -16.63 -0.16
N GLY A 123 -11.32 -17.39 0.78
CA GLY A 123 -10.61 -17.93 1.96
C GLY A 123 -11.10 -17.41 3.30
N ASP A 124 -10.92 -18.23 4.34
CA ASP A 124 -11.24 -17.92 5.73
C ASP A 124 -10.03 -17.28 6.42
N VAL A 125 -10.27 -16.18 7.14
CA VAL A 125 -9.19 -15.40 7.78
C VAL A 125 -8.55 -16.15 8.95
N ALA A 126 -9.32 -16.96 9.70
CA ALA A 126 -8.80 -17.71 10.82
C ALA A 126 -7.89 -18.86 10.36
N GLU A 127 -8.23 -19.51 9.25
CA GLU A 127 -7.37 -20.50 8.59
C GLU A 127 -6.10 -19.84 8.02
N LEU A 128 -6.26 -18.74 7.30
CA LEU A 128 -5.13 -18.05 6.66
C LEU A 128 -4.10 -17.55 7.67
N ARG A 129 -4.54 -17.06 8.84
CA ARG A 129 -3.63 -16.60 9.91
C ARG A 129 -2.92 -17.73 10.65
N GLN A 130 -3.45 -18.95 10.64
CA GLN A 130 -2.78 -20.10 11.25
C GLN A 130 -1.65 -20.65 10.37
N ALA A 131 -1.66 -20.33 9.07
CA ALA A 131 -0.67 -20.77 8.10
C ALA A 131 0.51 -19.80 7.94
N GLU A 132 0.56 -18.71 8.71
CA GLU A 132 1.62 -17.69 8.71
C GLU A 132 2.69 -17.98 9.77
#